data_AF-A0AA37GEW1-F1
#
_entry.id   AF-A0AA37GEW1-F1
#
_cell.length_a   1.000
_cell.length_b   1.000
_cell.length_c   1.000
_cell.angle_alpha   90.00
_cell.angle_beta   90.00
_cell.angle_gamma   90.00
#
_symmetry.space_group_name_H-M   'P 1'
#
loop_
_entity.id
_entity.type
_entity.pdbx_description
1 polymer ?
#
loop_
_entity_poly.entity_id
_entity_poly.type
_entity_poly.pdbx_seq_one_letter_code
_entity_poly.pdbx_strand_id
1 'polypeptide(L)'
;MKGISIPKSSKIVAQFRFKTKITNEFKTHYLYHDIHKPIVVQTMSEREVVPPRFQGPRAAPYDPKWEDQDGIWTITPTPDTRTDILRQSQLVDGSTVTIRSGRDPQTPWFLSVLRTSAGLFVPCITTSEQFVWRIREVLRPTPSKSTISVNPSLRPLKHDASLCLTFDFEDNPRGYRDFKDDYRGFRNVDFPPSDSKRLVLVESPNKSDVWQDRGVLLLANGDDLKADSSNRVMTMDDAEISVRIAQFRIDVRDDDYDILQKDGNDIESQYQEQKKKMKTKDHGVLK
;
A
#
# COMPACT_ATOMS: atom_id res chain seq x y z
N MET A 1 11.95 -10.02 -20.03
CA MET A 1 11.31 -9.97 -18.69
C MET A 1 9.81 -9.97 -18.88
N LYS A 2 9.07 -10.76 -18.10
CA LYS A 2 7.61 -10.85 -18.17
C LYS A 2 6.96 -9.66 -17.44
N GLY A 3 5.88 -9.11 -17.99
CA GLY A 3 5.07 -8.09 -17.33
C GLY A 3 4.20 -8.70 -16.24
N ILE A 4 3.64 -7.85 -15.36
CA ILE A 4 2.72 -8.28 -14.30
C ILE A 4 1.40 -8.69 -14.94
N SER A 5 1.13 -9.99 -14.97
CA SER A 5 -0.08 -10.56 -15.59
C SER A 5 -1.34 -10.26 -14.79
N ILE A 6 -2.44 -10.00 -15.50
CA ILE A 6 -3.78 -9.95 -14.93
C ILE A 6 -4.39 -11.36 -15.09
N PRO A 7 -4.67 -12.08 -13.99
CA PRO A 7 -5.26 -13.41 -14.07
C PRO A 7 -6.71 -13.33 -14.59
N LYS A 8 -7.27 -14.47 -15.02
CA LYS A 8 -8.68 -14.55 -15.49
C LYS A 8 -9.70 -14.10 -14.43
N SER A 9 -9.35 -14.22 -13.15
CA SER A 9 -10.15 -13.73 -12.02
C SER A 9 -10.18 -12.19 -11.93
N SER A 10 -9.32 -11.50 -12.68
CA SER A 10 -9.06 -10.06 -12.60
C SER A 10 -8.62 -9.57 -11.21
N LYS A 11 -8.11 -10.48 -10.37
CA LYS A 11 -7.66 -10.19 -9.02
C LYS A 11 -6.20 -10.59 -8.87
N ILE A 12 -5.33 -9.62 -8.66
CA ILE A 12 -3.91 -9.84 -8.42
C ILE A 12 -3.70 -9.79 -6.91
N VAL A 13 -3.38 -10.94 -6.30
CA VAL A 13 -2.98 -11.02 -4.89
C VAL A 13 -1.51 -10.64 -4.81
N ALA A 14 -1.17 -9.62 -4.02
CA ALA A 14 0.19 -9.10 -3.99
C ALA A 14 0.56 -8.47 -2.64
N GLN A 15 1.87 -8.32 -2.45
CA GLN A 15 2.45 -7.44 -1.45
C GLN A 15 3.10 -6.24 -2.13
N PHE A 16 2.89 -5.05 -1.56
CA PHE A 16 3.59 -3.85 -2.00
C PHE A 16 4.90 -3.73 -1.23
N ARG A 17 6.02 -4.01 -1.89
CA ARG A 17 7.35 -4.00 -1.31
C ARG A 17 7.99 -2.64 -1.49
N PHE A 18 8.30 -1.95 -0.39
CA PHE A 18 9.00 -0.67 -0.38
C PHE A 18 10.48 -0.90 -0.06
N LYS A 19 11.36 -0.34 -0.90
CA LYS A 19 12.79 -0.22 -0.55
C LYS A 19 13.01 1.08 0.20
N THR A 20 12.46 1.17 1.40
CA THR A 20 12.71 2.32 2.25
C THR A 20 14.06 2.13 2.95
N LYS A 21 14.87 3.20 3.06
CA LYS A 21 16.07 3.22 3.94
C LYS A 21 15.67 3.26 5.43
N ILE A 22 14.38 3.12 5.73
CA ILE A 22 13.81 3.52 6.99
C ILE A 22 14.20 2.45 8.01
N THR A 23 15.11 2.81 8.92
CA THR A 23 15.56 2.10 10.13
C THR A 23 16.62 0.99 10.01
N ASN A 24 16.85 0.38 8.86
CA ASN A 24 18.02 -0.52 8.69
C ASN A 24 18.30 -0.76 7.21
N GLU A 25 19.52 -0.51 6.73
CA GLU A 25 19.87 -0.67 5.30
C GLU A 25 19.69 -2.12 4.79
N PHE A 26 19.43 -3.07 5.69
CA PHE A 26 19.31 -4.50 5.41
C PHE A 26 17.88 -5.06 5.42
N LYS A 27 16.85 -4.29 5.81
CA LYS A 27 15.47 -4.84 5.95
C LYS A 27 14.50 -4.25 4.93
N THR A 28 13.89 -5.16 4.16
CA THR A 28 12.82 -4.84 3.20
C THR A 28 11.53 -4.49 3.94
N HIS A 29 10.88 -3.40 3.54
CA HIS A 29 9.60 -2.97 4.11
C HIS A 29 8.45 -3.30 3.16
N TYR A 30 7.26 -3.47 3.73
CA TYR A 30 6.03 -3.77 3.00
C TYR A 30 4.90 -2.88 3.48
N LEU A 31 3.93 -2.63 2.60
CA LEU A 31 2.67 -2.00 3.00
C LEU A 31 1.88 -2.99 3.85
N TYR A 32 1.73 -2.64 5.12
CA TYR A 32 1.08 -3.42 6.14
C TYR A 32 -0.09 -2.64 6.71
N HIS A 33 -1.20 -3.31 7.00
CA HIS A 33 -2.32 -2.70 7.69
C HIS A 33 -3.00 -3.69 8.64
N ASP A 34 -3.06 -3.32 9.92
CA ASP A 34 -3.83 -4.04 10.94
C ASP A 34 -5.18 -3.33 11.17
N ILE A 35 -6.30 -3.85 10.62
CA ILE A 35 -7.63 -3.23 10.76
C ILE A 35 -8.09 -3.14 12.23
N HIS A 36 -7.57 -4.02 13.10
CA HIS A 36 -7.96 -4.09 14.51
C HIS A 36 -7.05 -3.27 15.42
N LYS A 37 -5.89 -2.81 14.92
CA LYS A 37 -4.98 -1.93 15.66
C LYS A 37 -4.88 -0.58 14.96
N PRO A 38 -5.64 0.43 15.45
CA PRO A 38 -5.48 1.80 15.00
C PRO A 38 -4.02 2.25 15.08
N ILE A 39 -3.67 3.18 14.21
CA ILE A 39 -2.37 3.83 14.27
C ILE A 39 -2.30 4.70 15.51
N VAL A 40 -1.63 4.18 16.53
CA VAL A 40 -1.33 4.94 17.74
C VAL A 40 -0.12 5.80 17.47
N VAL A 41 -0.39 7.09 17.37
CA VAL A 41 0.61 8.12 17.17
C VAL A 41 1.24 8.49 18.51
N GLN A 42 2.59 8.54 18.51
CA GLN A 42 3.39 8.55 19.73
C GLN A 42 3.66 9.95 20.28
N THR A 43 3.35 11.00 19.51
CA THR A 43 3.64 12.39 19.90
C THR A 43 2.38 13.25 19.96
N MET A 44 2.46 14.37 20.70
CA MET A 44 1.37 15.36 20.74
C MET A 44 1.18 16.01 19.37
N SER A 45 2.26 16.41 18.71
CA SER A 45 2.22 17.06 17.40
C SER A 45 1.57 16.17 16.34
N GLU A 46 1.99 14.92 16.20
CA GLU A 46 1.36 14.04 15.21
C GLU A 46 -0.10 13.66 15.56
N ARG A 47 -0.49 13.65 16.86
CA ARG A 47 -1.88 13.43 17.28
C ARG A 47 -2.80 14.59 16.92
N GLU A 48 -2.26 15.80 16.82
CA GLU A 48 -2.98 16.95 16.27
C GLU A 48 -3.11 16.84 14.75
N VAL A 49 -2.19 16.13 14.11
CA VAL A 49 -2.16 15.92 12.65
C VAL A 49 -3.06 14.78 12.20
N VAL A 50 -3.31 13.72 12.95
CA VAL A 50 -4.21 12.63 12.50
C VAL A 50 -5.40 12.46 13.44
N PRO A 51 -6.57 12.00 12.96
CA PRO A 51 -7.68 11.74 13.85
C PRO A 51 -7.29 10.70 14.93
N PRO A 52 -7.83 10.79 16.16
CA PRO A 52 -7.43 9.93 17.30
C PRO A 52 -7.56 8.42 17.06
N ARG A 53 -8.33 8.01 16.04
CA ARG A 53 -8.53 6.62 15.62
C ARG A 53 -8.18 6.45 14.14
N PHE A 54 -7.00 6.90 13.76
CA PHE A 54 -6.51 6.73 12.40
C PHE A 54 -6.33 5.24 12.07
N GLN A 55 -6.99 4.79 11.00
CA GLN A 55 -6.79 3.47 10.41
C GLN A 55 -6.20 3.67 9.01
N GLY A 56 -4.92 3.38 8.87
CA GLY A 56 -4.20 3.50 7.61
C GLY A 56 -3.11 2.46 7.49
N PRO A 57 -2.61 2.23 6.27
CA PRO A 57 -1.47 1.35 6.09
C PRO A 57 -0.17 2.02 6.52
N ARG A 58 0.84 1.22 6.86
CA ARG A 58 2.20 1.64 7.17
C ARG A 58 3.21 0.88 6.32
N ALA A 59 4.34 1.48 6.02
CA ALA A 59 5.52 0.77 5.57
C ALA A 59 6.25 0.20 6.81
N ALA A 60 6.25 -1.12 6.96
CA ALA A 60 6.87 -1.81 8.09
C ALA A 60 7.80 -2.94 7.61
N PRO A 61 8.86 -3.30 8.36
CA PRO A 61 9.65 -4.49 8.05
C PRO A 61 8.76 -5.71 8.06
N TYR A 62 8.97 -6.66 7.13
CA TYR A 62 8.24 -7.92 7.16
C TYR A 62 8.40 -8.63 8.51
N ASP A 63 7.27 -9.06 9.08
CA ASP A 63 7.24 -9.93 10.24
C ASP A 63 6.60 -11.27 9.84
N PRO A 64 7.31 -12.41 9.99
CA PRO A 64 6.75 -13.72 9.70
C PRO A 64 5.56 -14.11 10.60
N LYS A 65 5.34 -13.37 11.70
CA LYS A 65 4.17 -13.54 12.58
C LYS A 65 2.96 -12.73 12.14
N TRP A 66 3.08 -11.89 11.11
CA TRP A 66 1.89 -11.27 10.53
C TRP A 66 0.94 -12.36 10.07
N GLU A 67 -0.34 -12.19 10.37
CA GLU A 67 -1.34 -12.99 9.68
C GLU A 67 -1.18 -12.66 8.19
N ASP A 68 -1.13 -13.68 7.33
CA ASP A 68 -0.88 -13.54 5.88
C ASP A 68 -1.66 -12.35 5.30
N GLN A 69 -2.86 -12.14 5.80
CA GLN A 69 -3.83 -11.16 5.38
C GLN A 69 -3.58 -9.68 5.79
N ASP A 70 -2.67 -9.40 6.71
CA ASP A 70 -2.34 -8.02 7.15
C ASP A 70 -1.38 -7.29 6.20
N GLY A 71 -0.55 -8.04 5.47
CA GLY A 71 0.40 -7.51 4.48
C GLY A 71 0.00 -7.77 3.04
N ILE A 72 -1.17 -8.41 2.84
CA ILE A 72 -1.66 -8.84 1.53
C ILE A 72 -2.75 -7.93 1.03
N TRP A 73 -2.61 -7.57 -0.23
CA TRP A 73 -3.52 -6.70 -0.94
C TRP A 73 -4.03 -7.41 -2.19
N THR A 74 -5.31 -7.24 -2.47
CA THR A 74 -5.91 -7.61 -3.75
C THR A 74 -6.00 -6.37 -4.62
N ILE A 75 -5.30 -6.37 -5.75
CA ILE A 75 -5.36 -5.35 -6.78
C ILE A 75 -6.34 -5.82 -7.86
N THR A 76 -7.39 -5.05 -8.09
CA THR A 76 -8.40 -5.35 -9.11
C THR A 76 -8.38 -4.26 -10.17
N PRO A 77 -7.95 -4.54 -11.41
CA PRO A 77 -8.03 -3.57 -12.50
C PRO A 77 -9.46 -3.08 -12.71
N THR A 78 -9.65 -1.78 -12.84
CA THR A 78 -10.94 -1.20 -13.21
C THR A 78 -11.03 -1.03 -14.71
N PRO A 79 -12.22 -1.23 -15.32
CA PRO A 79 -12.42 -0.90 -16.72
C PRO A 79 -12.25 0.62 -16.89
N ASP A 80 -11.19 1.04 -17.57
CA ASP A 80 -11.02 2.44 -17.95
C ASP A 80 -11.83 2.68 -19.23
N THR A 81 -12.86 3.53 -19.16
CA THR A 81 -13.68 3.91 -20.31
C THR A 81 -13.02 4.97 -21.20
N ARG A 82 -11.95 5.62 -20.73
CA ARG A 82 -11.24 6.70 -21.44
C ARG A 82 -10.15 6.17 -22.36
N THR A 83 -9.65 4.98 -22.06
CA THR A 83 -8.72 4.27 -22.92
C THR A 83 -9.45 3.08 -23.50
N ASP A 84 -9.44 2.90 -24.82
CA ASP A 84 -10.08 1.82 -25.59
C ASP A 84 -9.42 0.44 -25.32
N ILE A 85 -8.95 0.22 -24.10
CA ILE A 85 -8.14 -0.91 -23.67
C ILE A 85 -9.06 -1.99 -23.12
N LEU A 86 -9.93 -2.49 -24.00
CA LEU A 86 -10.66 -3.72 -23.80
C LEU A 86 -9.66 -4.88 -23.81
N ARG A 87 -9.50 -5.54 -22.65
CA ARG A 87 -8.73 -6.78 -22.41
C ARG A 87 -7.21 -6.63 -22.29
N GLN A 88 -6.75 -5.80 -21.35
CA GLN A 88 -5.38 -5.91 -20.86
C GLN A 88 -5.17 -7.28 -20.17
N SER A 89 -4.20 -8.05 -20.67
CA SER A 89 -3.71 -9.27 -20.01
C SER A 89 -2.60 -8.99 -19.00
N GLN A 90 -2.15 -7.74 -18.91
CA GLN A 90 -1.06 -7.27 -18.05
C GLN A 90 -1.36 -5.86 -17.55
N LEU A 91 -0.87 -5.53 -16.34
CA LEU A 91 -0.86 -4.16 -15.87
C LEU A 91 0.10 -3.32 -16.72
N VAL A 92 -0.30 -2.09 -17.04
CA VAL A 92 0.51 -1.11 -17.76
C VAL A 92 0.67 0.15 -16.92
N ASP A 93 1.66 0.99 -17.24
CA ASP A 93 1.75 2.32 -16.63
C ASP A 93 0.46 3.10 -16.89
N GLY A 94 -0.17 3.59 -15.83
CA GLY A 94 -1.47 4.27 -15.88
C GLY A 94 -2.67 3.40 -15.58
N SER A 95 -2.53 2.07 -15.42
CA SER A 95 -3.66 1.19 -15.09
C SER A 95 -4.39 1.70 -13.84
N THR A 96 -5.71 1.87 -13.99
CA THR A 96 -6.64 2.16 -12.91
C THR A 96 -6.99 0.87 -12.18
N VAL A 97 -6.97 0.90 -10.85
CA VAL A 97 -7.15 -0.26 -9.99
C VAL A 97 -7.92 0.11 -8.72
N THR A 98 -8.63 -0.85 -8.14
CA THR A 98 -9.04 -0.79 -6.73
C THR A 98 -8.11 -1.69 -5.91
N ILE A 99 -7.83 -1.26 -4.69
CA ILE A 99 -6.90 -1.96 -3.78
C ILE A 99 -7.66 -2.30 -2.51
N ARG A 100 -7.77 -3.59 -2.23
CA ARG A 100 -8.48 -4.15 -1.06
C ARG A 100 -7.49 -4.88 -0.15
N SER A 101 -7.64 -4.74 1.16
CA SER A 101 -6.94 -5.59 2.14
C SER A 101 -7.43 -7.05 2.07
N GLY A 102 -6.52 -8.00 2.24
CA GLY A 102 -6.83 -9.44 2.29
C GLY A 102 -7.52 -9.93 3.58
N ARG A 103 -7.64 -9.08 4.61
CA ARG A 103 -7.94 -9.49 5.99
C ARG A 103 -9.35 -9.97 6.30
N ASP A 104 -10.35 -9.39 5.66
CA ASP A 104 -11.72 -9.76 5.96
C ASP A 104 -12.43 -10.13 4.66
N PRO A 105 -12.71 -11.43 4.43
CA PRO A 105 -13.47 -11.84 3.26
C PRO A 105 -14.91 -11.36 3.32
N GLN A 106 -15.49 -11.20 4.52
CA GLN A 106 -16.87 -10.79 4.75
C GLN A 106 -17.04 -9.27 4.58
N THR A 107 -16.15 -8.47 5.18
CA THR A 107 -16.17 -7.01 5.07
C THR A 107 -15.01 -6.52 4.22
N PRO A 108 -15.24 -6.01 3.00
CA PRO A 108 -14.15 -5.53 2.18
C PRO A 108 -13.62 -4.19 2.71
N TRP A 109 -12.32 -4.14 2.98
CA TRP A 109 -11.61 -2.93 3.39
C TRP A 109 -10.77 -2.40 2.23
N PHE A 110 -11.04 -1.19 1.79
CA PHE A 110 -10.43 -0.56 0.62
C PHE A 110 -9.43 0.52 1.02
N LEU A 111 -8.33 0.59 0.28
CA LEU A 111 -7.39 1.70 0.35
C LEU A 111 -8.07 2.97 -0.16
N SER A 112 -8.06 4.01 0.65
CA SER A 112 -8.70 5.30 0.38
C SER A 112 -7.79 6.44 0.84
N VAL A 113 -8.31 7.65 0.78
CA VAL A 113 -7.62 8.89 1.14
C VAL A 113 -8.45 9.63 2.17
N LEU A 114 -7.76 10.19 3.17
CA LEU A 114 -8.31 11.26 3.98
C LEU A 114 -7.39 12.49 3.96
N ARG A 115 -7.98 13.66 4.14
CA ARG A 115 -7.28 14.90 4.49
C ARG A 115 -7.41 15.11 5.98
N THR A 116 -6.30 15.40 6.63
CA THR A 116 -6.25 15.59 8.07
C THR A 116 -6.70 16.98 8.51
N SER A 117 -6.84 17.19 9.83
CA SER A 117 -7.01 18.50 10.47
C SER A 117 -5.98 19.52 10.03
N ALA A 118 -4.72 19.11 9.88
CA ALA A 118 -3.62 19.96 9.42
C ALA A 118 -3.57 20.12 7.88
N GLY A 119 -4.58 19.62 7.15
CA GLY A 119 -4.67 19.73 5.69
C GLY A 119 -3.76 18.77 4.91
N LEU A 120 -3.07 17.83 5.57
CA LEU A 120 -2.26 16.81 4.91
C LEU A 120 -3.13 15.69 4.37
N PHE A 121 -2.79 15.15 3.20
CA PHE A 121 -3.43 13.93 2.71
C PHE A 121 -2.65 12.70 3.16
N VAL A 122 -3.37 11.67 3.61
CA VAL A 122 -2.80 10.38 4.03
C VAL A 122 -3.63 9.22 3.49
N PRO A 123 -3.00 8.08 3.13
CA PRO A 123 -3.73 6.87 2.80
C PRO A 123 -4.42 6.33 4.05
N CYS A 124 -5.66 5.89 3.89
CA CYS A 124 -6.46 5.31 4.96
C CYS A 124 -7.19 4.06 4.46
N ILE A 125 -7.89 3.39 5.36
CA ILE A 125 -8.65 2.18 5.05
C ILE A 125 -10.13 2.38 5.42
N THR A 126 -11.03 1.96 4.53
CA THR A 126 -12.48 2.15 4.70
C THR A 126 -13.28 0.96 4.19
N THR A 127 -14.42 0.68 4.83
CA THR A 127 -15.39 -0.32 4.38
C THR A 127 -16.45 0.24 3.44
N SER A 128 -16.49 1.57 3.28
CA SER A 128 -17.61 2.23 2.64
C SER A 128 -17.70 1.92 1.15
N GLU A 129 -16.62 2.11 0.41
CA GLU A 129 -16.62 2.08 -1.06
C GLU A 129 -15.25 1.75 -1.62
N GLN A 130 -15.22 1.35 -2.90
CA GLN A 130 -13.98 1.15 -3.64
C GLN A 130 -13.49 2.49 -4.19
N PHE A 131 -12.21 2.77 -3.98
CA PHE A 131 -11.55 3.96 -4.50
C PHE A 131 -10.61 3.56 -5.64
N VAL A 132 -10.54 4.41 -6.65
CA VAL A 132 -9.71 4.20 -7.83
C VAL A 132 -8.34 4.80 -7.59
N TRP A 133 -7.33 3.97 -7.72
CA TRP A 133 -5.92 4.32 -7.71
C TRP A 133 -5.33 4.09 -9.09
N ARG A 134 -4.27 4.82 -9.44
CA ARG A 134 -3.47 4.54 -10.63
C ARG A 134 -2.10 4.03 -10.22
N ILE A 135 -1.66 2.95 -10.87
CA ILE A 135 -0.29 2.45 -10.74
C ILE A 135 0.56 3.16 -11.80
N ARG A 136 1.57 3.89 -11.36
CA ARG A 136 2.45 4.68 -12.24
C ARG A 136 3.89 4.22 -12.15
N GLU A 137 4.58 4.19 -13.29
CA GLU A 137 6.02 3.92 -13.34
C GLU A 137 6.81 5.13 -12.84
N VAL A 138 7.76 4.89 -11.94
CA VAL A 138 8.70 5.89 -11.45
C VAL A 138 9.92 5.93 -12.36
N LEU A 139 10.09 7.07 -13.03
CA LEU A 139 11.25 7.36 -13.85
C LEU A 139 12.40 7.85 -12.98
N ARG A 140 13.63 7.48 -13.36
CA ARG A 140 14.87 7.84 -12.63
C ARG A 140 14.76 7.53 -11.12
N PRO A 141 14.56 6.25 -10.73
CA PRO A 141 14.24 5.81 -9.36
C PRO A 141 15.46 5.94 -8.41
N THR A 142 15.93 7.16 -8.26
CA THR A 142 16.99 7.57 -7.35
C THR A 142 16.36 8.48 -6.31
N PRO A 143 16.84 8.46 -5.05
CA PRO A 143 16.26 9.23 -3.95
C PRO A 143 16.02 10.72 -4.25
N SER A 144 16.87 11.34 -5.07
CA SER A 144 16.89 12.79 -5.31
C SER A 144 16.29 13.24 -6.65
N LYS A 145 15.98 12.31 -7.57
CA LYS A 145 15.53 12.65 -8.94
C LYS A 145 14.33 11.84 -9.44
N SER A 146 13.71 11.03 -8.57
CA SER A 146 12.55 10.23 -8.94
C SER A 146 11.40 11.11 -9.41
N THR A 147 10.80 10.77 -10.55
CA THR A 147 9.66 11.51 -11.11
C THR A 147 8.66 10.55 -11.77
N ILE A 148 7.46 11.06 -12.07
CA ILE A 148 6.42 10.33 -12.82
C ILE A 148 6.16 11.13 -14.09
N SER A 149 6.02 10.45 -15.22
CA SER A 149 5.63 11.11 -16.47
C SER A 149 4.24 11.73 -16.34
N VAL A 150 4.02 12.91 -16.94
CA VAL A 150 2.68 13.52 -17.03
C VAL A 150 1.71 12.53 -17.67
N ASN A 151 2.12 11.94 -18.78
CA ASN A 151 1.35 10.96 -19.53
C ASN A 151 1.84 9.52 -19.26
N PRO A 152 0.92 8.57 -19.08
CA PRO A 152 1.29 7.16 -18.93
C PRO A 152 1.88 6.58 -20.23
N SER A 153 2.86 5.69 -20.10
CA SER A 153 3.56 5.09 -21.25
C SER A 153 2.80 3.96 -21.94
N LEU A 154 1.71 3.45 -21.32
CA LEU A 154 0.91 2.28 -21.75
C LEU A 154 1.73 0.99 -21.96
N ARG A 155 2.99 0.96 -21.52
CA ARG A 155 3.85 -0.23 -21.60
C ARG A 155 3.53 -1.17 -20.44
N PRO A 156 3.61 -2.50 -20.65
CA PRO A 156 3.49 -3.46 -19.57
C PRO A 156 4.47 -3.18 -18.43
N LEU A 157 3.93 -3.09 -17.21
CA LEU A 157 4.72 -2.94 -16.00
C LEU A 157 5.47 -4.24 -15.71
N LYS A 158 6.76 -4.12 -15.41
CA LYS A 158 7.61 -5.27 -15.04
C LYS A 158 7.56 -5.51 -13.54
N HIS A 159 7.78 -6.75 -13.12
CA HIS A 159 7.84 -7.11 -11.69
C HIS A 159 8.94 -6.39 -10.91
N ASP A 160 10.03 -5.99 -11.56
CA ASP A 160 11.16 -5.29 -10.96
C ASP A 160 11.08 -3.75 -11.11
N ALA A 161 10.05 -3.25 -11.80
CA ALA A 161 9.83 -1.82 -12.00
C ALA A 161 9.64 -1.09 -10.65
N SER A 162 10.12 0.14 -10.58
CA SER A 162 9.84 1.02 -9.43
C SER A 162 8.53 1.72 -9.72
N LEU A 163 7.53 1.51 -8.87
CA LEU A 163 6.17 1.96 -9.05
C LEU A 163 5.78 2.93 -7.94
N CYS A 164 4.74 3.70 -8.20
CA CYS A 164 4.07 4.55 -7.21
C CYS A 164 2.55 4.50 -7.42
N LEU A 165 1.80 4.89 -6.39
CA LEU A 165 0.35 5.02 -6.46
C LEU A 165 0.00 6.50 -6.58
N THR A 166 -0.94 6.81 -7.47
CA THR A 166 -1.54 8.14 -7.54
C THR A 166 -3.05 8.04 -7.36
N PHE A 167 -3.63 9.09 -6.81
CA PHE A 167 -5.06 9.23 -6.60
C PHE A 167 -5.53 10.45 -7.39
N ASP A 168 -6.19 10.22 -8.52
CA ASP A 168 -6.72 11.26 -9.39
C ASP A 168 -8.16 11.58 -8.94
N PHE A 169 -8.43 12.84 -8.65
CA PHE A 169 -9.75 13.26 -8.18
C PHE A 169 -10.85 13.05 -9.21
N GLU A 170 -10.51 13.12 -10.50
CA GLU A 170 -11.44 12.85 -11.60
C GLU A 170 -11.95 11.40 -11.65
N ASP A 171 -11.15 10.44 -11.18
CA ASP A 171 -11.54 9.03 -11.13
C ASP A 171 -12.37 8.72 -9.87
N ASN A 172 -12.45 9.67 -8.93
CA ASN A 172 -13.06 9.51 -7.63
C ASN A 172 -14.11 10.62 -7.35
N PRO A 173 -15.20 10.70 -8.13
CA PRO A 173 -16.20 11.77 -8.04
C PRO A 173 -16.95 11.81 -6.70
N ARG A 174 -16.87 10.73 -5.92
CA ARG A 174 -17.47 10.68 -4.59
C ARG A 174 -16.67 11.47 -3.55
N GLY A 175 -15.43 11.86 -3.84
CA GLY A 175 -14.63 12.67 -2.93
C GLY A 175 -13.77 11.86 -1.96
N TYR A 176 -13.29 12.49 -0.90
CA TYR A 176 -12.40 11.92 0.11
C TYR A 176 -12.89 12.26 1.53
N ARG A 177 -12.38 11.59 2.56
CA ARG A 177 -12.69 11.92 3.95
C ARG A 177 -11.91 13.16 4.37
N ASP A 178 -12.56 14.18 4.92
CA ASP A 178 -11.89 15.46 5.16
C ASP A 178 -12.07 15.94 6.60
N PHE A 179 -10.95 16.08 7.30
CA PHE A 179 -10.91 16.51 8.70
C PHE A 179 -10.41 17.94 8.91
N LYS A 180 -10.01 18.66 7.84
CA LYS A 180 -9.35 19.97 7.96
C LYS A 180 -10.17 20.99 8.76
N ASP A 181 -11.44 21.09 8.41
CA ASP A 181 -12.40 22.02 9.02
C ASP A 181 -13.56 21.27 9.70
N ASP A 182 -13.45 19.94 9.82
CA ASP A 182 -14.51 19.07 10.34
C ASP A 182 -13.97 17.87 11.14
N TYR A 183 -14.14 17.90 12.45
CA TYR A 183 -13.73 16.81 13.33
C TYR A 183 -14.45 15.47 13.06
N ARG A 184 -15.59 15.49 12.37
CA ARG A 184 -16.35 14.26 12.02
C ARG A 184 -15.82 13.59 10.76
N GLY A 185 -15.03 14.29 9.96
CA GLY A 185 -14.46 13.74 8.74
C GLY A 185 -15.49 13.51 7.65
N PHE A 186 -16.43 14.43 7.42
CA PHE A 186 -17.41 14.29 6.35
C PHE A 186 -16.72 14.17 4.98
N ARG A 187 -17.48 13.64 4.02
CA ARG A 187 -16.94 13.42 2.69
C ARG A 187 -16.93 14.75 1.93
N ASN A 188 -15.75 15.13 1.44
CA ASN A 188 -15.57 16.34 0.65
C ASN A 188 -15.39 15.97 -0.82
N VAL A 189 -16.26 16.49 -1.67
CA VAL A 189 -16.21 16.36 -3.13
C VAL A 189 -15.51 17.54 -3.80
N ASP A 190 -15.32 18.63 -3.05
CA ASP A 190 -14.57 19.79 -3.50
C ASP A 190 -13.08 19.46 -3.43
N PHE A 191 -12.49 19.42 -4.63
CA PHE A 191 -11.08 19.09 -4.77
C PHE A 191 -10.23 20.36 -4.55
N PRO A 192 -9.09 20.24 -3.85
CA PRO A 192 -8.18 21.36 -3.68
C PRO A 192 -7.84 22.02 -5.01
N PRO A 193 -7.75 23.36 -5.08
CA PRO A 193 -7.37 24.06 -6.30
C PRO A 193 -5.93 23.67 -6.67
N SER A 194 -5.82 22.84 -7.70
CA SER A 194 -4.56 22.29 -8.22
C SER A 194 -4.73 22.05 -9.71
N ASP A 195 -3.69 22.37 -10.47
CA ASP A 195 -3.64 22.08 -11.90
C ASP A 195 -3.56 20.58 -12.16
N SER A 196 -2.83 19.85 -11.31
CA SER A 196 -2.66 18.40 -11.44
C SER A 196 -3.92 17.60 -11.10
N LYS A 197 -4.75 18.11 -10.16
CA LYS A 197 -5.90 17.39 -9.54
C LYS A 197 -5.56 15.94 -9.16
N ARG A 198 -4.30 15.71 -8.77
CA ARG A 198 -3.72 14.40 -8.50
C ARG A 198 -2.96 14.45 -7.19
N LEU A 199 -3.20 13.46 -6.34
CA LEU A 199 -2.33 13.16 -5.22
C LEU A 199 -1.37 12.03 -5.59
N VAL A 200 -0.16 12.09 -5.06
CA VAL A 200 0.89 11.09 -5.29
C VAL A 200 1.37 10.55 -3.95
N LEU A 201 1.46 9.23 -3.83
CA LEU A 201 1.94 8.57 -2.62
C LEU A 201 3.42 8.90 -2.42
N VAL A 202 3.73 9.49 -1.27
CA VAL A 202 5.07 9.92 -0.88
C VAL A 202 5.44 9.37 0.49
N GLU A 203 6.75 9.30 0.75
CA GLU A 203 7.30 8.96 2.04
C GLU A 203 8.17 10.13 2.54
N SER A 204 8.22 10.30 3.87
CA SER A 204 9.18 11.23 4.47
C SER A 204 10.48 10.49 4.81
N PRO A 205 11.62 10.90 4.22
CA PRO A 205 12.90 10.23 4.50
C PRO A 205 13.46 10.57 5.88
N ASN A 206 13.06 11.70 6.46
CA ASN A 206 13.58 12.25 7.71
C ASN A 206 12.46 12.38 8.74
N LYS A 207 12.82 12.44 10.02
CA LYS A 207 11.85 12.85 11.05
C LYS A 207 11.82 14.37 11.07
N SER A 208 10.66 14.95 11.32
CA SER A 208 10.52 16.35 11.75
C SER A 208 9.84 16.37 13.12
N ASP A 209 9.88 17.51 13.81
CA ASP A 209 9.22 17.66 15.11
C ASP A 209 7.71 17.44 15.01
N VAL A 210 7.14 17.68 13.82
CA VAL A 210 5.71 17.54 13.55
C VAL A 210 5.31 16.22 12.90
N TRP A 211 6.27 15.49 12.30
CA TRP A 211 6.05 14.17 11.71
C TRP A 211 7.26 13.24 11.98
N GLN A 212 7.12 12.36 12.97
CA GLN A 212 8.20 11.50 13.47
C GLN A 212 8.07 10.04 13.01
N ASP A 213 6.87 9.56 12.73
CA ASP A 213 6.58 8.19 12.28
C ASP A 213 6.85 8.06 10.77
N ARG A 214 8.07 7.62 10.47
CA ARG A 214 8.51 7.30 9.10
C ARG A 214 7.77 6.12 8.49
N GLY A 215 7.06 5.32 9.28
CA GLY A 215 6.25 4.21 8.78
C GLY A 215 4.94 4.65 8.15
N VAL A 216 4.45 5.85 8.46
CA VAL A 216 3.20 6.37 7.87
C VAL A 216 3.52 7.07 6.54
N LEU A 217 2.84 6.65 5.48
CA LEU A 217 2.94 7.24 4.15
C LEU A 217 2.06 8.49 4.06
N LEU A 218 2.44 9.44 3.20
CA LEU A 218 1.72 10.68 2.95
C LEU A 218 1.29 10.77 1.48
N LEU A 219 0.45 11.74 1.15
CA LEU A 219 0.03 12.05 -0.21
C LEU A 219 0.31 13.53 -0.50
N ALA A 220 1.13 13.80 -1.50
CA ALA A 220 1.46 15.16 -1.94
C ALA A 220 0.67 15.54 -3.18
N ASN A 221 0.39 16.82 -3.37
CA ASN A 221 -0.16 17.31 -4.63
C ASN A 221 0.86 17.09 -5.75
N GLY A 222 0.41 16.58 -6.89
CA GLY A 222 1.25 16.31 -8.05
C GLY A 222 2.00 17.55 -8.57
N ASP A 223 1.45 18.75 -8.34
CA ASP A 223 2.11 20.01 -8.69
C ASP A 223 3.38 20.28 -7.86
N ASP A 224 3.38 19.90 -6.57
CA ASP A 224 4.53 20.04 -5.65
C ASP A 224 5.68 19.09 -6.01
N LEU A 225 5.41 18.15 -6.92
CA LEU A 225 6.31 17.09 -7.34
C LEU A 225 6.94 17.33 -8.71
N LYS A 226 6.72 18.49 -9.33
CA LYS A 226 7.34 18.86 -10.61
C LYS A 226 8.86 18.90 -10.49
N ALA A 227 9.53 18.55 -11.58
CA ALA A 227 10.92 18.10 -11.59
C ALA A 227 11.92 19.26 -11.58
N ASP A 228 12.13 19.92 -10.43
CA ASP A 228 13.28 20.83 -10.25
C ASP A 228 13.83 20.99 -8.81
N SER A 229 13.32 20.26 -7.81
CA SER A 229 13.89 20.29 -6.46
C SER A 229 14.47 18.95 -6.01
N SER A 230 15.68 19.00 -5.45
CA SER A 230 16.41 17.86 -4.88
C SER A 230 15.72 17.26 -3.64
N ASN A 231 14.85 18.03 -3.01
CA ASN A 231 13.95 17.63 -1.92
C ASN A 231 12.59 18.28 -2.15
N ARG A 232 11.53 17.46 -2.17
CA ARG A 232 10.16 17.96 -2.30
C ARG A 232 9.63 18.24 -0.91
N VAL A 233 8.82 19.29 -0.76
CA VAL A 233 8.37 19.78 0.54
C VAL A 233 6.86 19.84 0.54
N MET A 234 6.26 19.33 1.60
CA MET A 234 4.86 19.58 1.95
C MET A 234 4.82 20.56 3.11
N THR A 235 4.02 21.61 2.99
CA THR A 235 3.83 22.59 4.06
C THR A 235 2.66 22.17 4.96
N MET A 236 2.86 22.27 6.26
CA MET A 236 1.85 22.01 7.29
C MET A 236 1.99 23.06 8.39
N ASP A 237 1.01 23.96 8.53
CA ASP A 237 0.94 24.98 9.58
C ASP A 237 2.32 25.63 9.90
N ASP A 238 2.94 26.21 8.87
CA ASP A 238 4.27 26.86 8.89
C ASP A 238 5.50 25.94 9.08
N ALA A 239 5.32 24.63 9.17
CA ALA A 239 6.38 23.64 9.16
C ALA A 239 6.50 22.91 7.81
N GLU A 240 7.74 22.64 7.41
CA GLU A 240 8.05 21.94 6.16
C GLU A 240 8.40 20.48 6.41
N ILE A 241 7.67 19.57 5.75
CA ILE A 241 7.96 18.13 5.75
C ILE A 241 8.61 17.79 4.42
N SER A 242 9.89 17.39 4.46
CA SER A 242 10.55 16.85 3.28
C SER A 242 9.96 15.49 2.92
N VAL A 243 9.66 15.30 1.64
CA VAL A 243 9.07 14.09 1.09
C VAL A 243 9.72 13.71 -0.24
N ARG A 244 9.52 12.46 -0.63
CA ARG A 244 9.86 11.93 -1.96
C ARG A 244 8.83 10.91 -2.41
N ILE A 245 8.77 10.60 -3.71
CA ILE A 245 7.87 9.56 -4.23
C ILE A 245 8.13 8.26 -3.50
N ALA A 246 7.06 7.68 -2.94
CA ALA A 246 7.14 6.36 -2.32
C ALA A 246 7.28 5.33 -3.45
N GLN A 247 8.43 4.69 -3.50
CA GLN A 247 8.76 3.71 -4.54
C GLN A 247 8.52 2.30 -4.02
N PHE A 248 7.66 1.55 -4.70
CA PHE A 248 7.41 0.15 -4.38
C PHE A 248 7.54 -0.77 -5.60
N ARG A 249 7.57 -2.06 -5.32
CA ARG A 249 7.43 -3.16 -6.28
C ARG A 249 6.19 -3.97 -5.93
N ILE A 250 5.57 -4.59 -6.92
CA ILE A 250 4.44 -5.50 -6.74
C ILE A 250 4.99 -6.93 -6.75
N ASP A 251 5.02 -7.54 -5.57
CA ASP A 251 5.38 -8.94 -5.43
C ASP A 251 4.07 -9.75 -5.50
N VAL A 252 3.76 -10.27 -6.69
CA VAL A 252 2.54 -11.07 -6.95
C VAL A 252 2.66 -12.44 -6.29
N ARG A 253 1.59 -12.89 -5.64
CA ARG A 253 1.43 -14.27 -5.19
C ARG A 253 0.61 -15.01 -6.24
N ASP A 254 1.19 -16.04 -6.84
CA ASP A 254 0.42 -16.99 -7.63
C ASP A 254 -0.38 -17.84 -6.63
N ASP A 255 -1.71 -17.88 -6.77
CA ASP A 255 -2.64 -18.63 -5.89
C ASP A 255 -2.46 -20.18 -5.98
N ASP A 256 -1.33 -20.65 -6.53
CA ASP A 256 -0.89 -22.05 -6.56
C ASP A 256 0.35 -22.32 -5.68
N TYR A 257 0.80 -21.37 -4.85
CA TYR A 257 1.90 -21.63 -3.90
C TYR A 257 1.39 -22.18 -2.56
N ASP A 258 1.50 -23.51 -2.48
CA ASP A 258 1.68 -24.28 -1.25
C ASP A 258 2.63 -23.57 -0.28
N ILE A 259 2.19 -23.56 0.97
CA ILE A 259 2.92 -23.17 2.17
C ILE A 259 4.34 -23.73 2.10
N LEU A 260 5.34 -22.84 2.08
CA LEU A 260 6.70 -23.08 2.57
C LEU A 260 7.34 -24.42 2.12
N GLN A 261 8.23 -24.36 1.14
CA GLN A 261 9.43 -25.23 1.11
C GLN A 261 10.35 -24.93 2.31
N LYS A 262 9.86 -25.30 3.50
CA LYS A 262 10.50 -25.65 4.76
C LYS A 262 9.44 -26.50 5.47
N ASP A 263 9.43 -27.83 5.48
CA ASP A 263 10.54 -28.77 5.52
C ASP A 263 10.15 -30.12 4.90
N GLY A 264 10.71 -30.47 3.74
CA GLY A 264 10.54 -31.79 3.12
C GLY A 264 11.16 -32.95 3.92
N ASN A 265 11.94 -32.65 4.97
CA ASN A 265 12.54 -33.66 5.84
C ASN A 265 11.81 -33.82 7.19
N ASP A 266 10.90 -32.91 7.57
CA ASP A 266 10.27 -32.94 8.89
C ASP A 266 8.88 -33.59 8.87
N ILE A 267 8.18 -33.59 7.72
CA ILE A 267 6.87 -34.26 7.60
C ILE A 267 7.03 -35.79 7.55
N GLU A 268 8.02 -36.32 6.82
CA GLU A 268 8.33 -37.76 6.81
C GLU A 268 8.78 -38.23 8.21
N SER A 269 9.60 -37.41 8.88
CA SER A 269 10.10 -37.69 10.24
C SER A 269 8.97 -37.69 11.28
N GLN A 270 8.07 -36.71 11.23
CA GLN A 270 6.89 -36.64 12.10
C GLN A 270 5.87 -37.76 11.79
N TYR A 271 5.72 -38.16 10.53
CA TYR A 271 4.86 -39.28 10.13
C TYR A 271 5.41 -40.64 10.60
N GLN A 272 6.72 -40.86 10.51
CA GLN A 272 7.38 -42.08 11.03
C GLN A 272 7.34 -42.14 12.57
N GLU A 273 7.52 -41.01 13.26
CA GLU A 273 7.35 -40.95 14.73
C GLU A 273 5.91 -41.24 15.16
N GLN A 274 4.90 -40.71 14.44
CA GLN A 274 3.50 -41.01 14.74
C GLN A 274 3.15 -42.49 14.47
N LYS A 275 3.68 -43.11 13.41
CA LYS A 275 3.52 -44.56 13.16
C LYS A 275 4.16 -45.41 14.26
N LYS A 276 5.33 -45.03 14.79
CA LYS A 276 5.95 -45.71 15.95
C LYS A 276 5.09 -45.58 17.21
N LYS A 277 4.52 -44.39 17.49
CA LYS A 277 3.65 -44.14 18.64
C LYS A 277 2.30 -44.86 18.57
N MET A 278 1.76 -45.10 17.36
CA MET A 278 0.53 -45.88 17.19
C MET A 278 0.77 -47.39 17.34
N LYS A 279 1.93 -47.91 16.91
CA LYS A 279 2.26 -49.33 17.08
C LYS A 279 2.53 -49.75 18.53
N THR A 280 2.90 -48.82 19.42
CA THR A 280 3.12 -49.11 20.84
C THR A 280 1.86 -49.00 21.71
N LYS A 281 0.73 -48.51 21.19
CA LYS A 281 -0.52 -48.40 21.96
C LYS A 281 -1.42 -49.65 21.92
N ASP A 282 -1.17 -50.60 21.01
CA ASP A 282 -1.96 -51.84 20.93
C ASP A 282 -1.40 -53.00 21.77
N HIS A 283 -0.34 -52.79 22.56
CA HIS A 283 0.17 -53.78 23.51
C HIS A 283 0.24 -53.21 24.93
N GLY A 284 -0.92 -53.17 25.57
CA GLY A 284 -0.99 -53.23 27.03
C GLY A 284 -1.99 -52.27 27.65
N VAL A 285 -3.26 -52.68 27.73
CA VAL A 285 -3.99 -52.83 29.01
C VAL A 285 -5.05 -53.92 28.81
N LEU A 286 -4.66 -55.17 29.08
CA LEU A 286 -5.56 -56.20 29.59
C LEU A 286 -5.04 -56.54 30.99
N LYS A 287 -5.68 -55.95 31.99
CA LYS A 287 -5.83 -56.48 33.35
C LYS A 287 -6.92 -55.69 34.07
#